data_AF-A0A968TRX6-F1
#
_entry.id   AF-A0A968TRX6-F1
#
_cell.length_a   1.000
_cell.length_b   1.000
_cell.length_c   1.000
_cell.angle_alpha   90.00
_cell.angle_beta   90.00
_cell.angle_gamma   90.00
#
_symmetry.space_group_name_H-M   'P 1'
#
loop_
_entity.id
_entity.type
_entity.pdbx_description
1 polymer ?
#
loop_
_entity_poly.entity_id
_entity_poly.type
_entity_poly.pdbx_seq_one_letter_code
_entity_poly.pdbx_strand_id
1 'polypeptide(L)'
;MGDSVALDGVCLTVETHTDQVVTFALGPETLKITQWTPANLTGKTVNLERPLRLNDRVHGHLVTGHVDGRARLLETRPQLPQGETLFMKIEIPPPLRPSCGRRGVSPSTESA
;
A
#
# COMPACT_ATOMS: atom_id res chain seq x y z
N MET A 1 6.73 -1.69 -22.72
CA MET A 1 7.51 -0.44 -22.44
C MET A 1 6.47 0.65 -22.28
N GLY A 2 6.45 1.34 -21.13
CA GLY A 2 5.33 2.21 -20.73
C GLY A 2 4.22 1.51 -19.94
N ASP A 3 4.43 0.24 -19.56
CA ASP A 3 3.55 -0.45 -18.64
C ASP A 3 3.74 0.08 -17.21
N SER A 4 2.70 0.04 -16.41
CA SER A 4 2.73 0.49 -15.01
C SER A 4 2.73 -0.70 -14.07
N VAL A 5 3.49 -0.62 -12.97
CA VAL A 5 3.50 -1.61 -11.88
C VAL A 5 3.38 -0.85 -10.57
N ALA A 6 2.56 -1.33 -9.64
CA ALA A 6 2.48 -0.72 -8.33
C ALA A 6 3.48 -1.36 -7.36
N LEU A 7 4.29 -0.55 -6.68
CA LEU A 7 5.26 -0.97 -5.67
C LEU A 7 4.84 -0.37 -4.32
N ASP A 8 4.53 -1.22 -3.33
CA ASP A 8 3.96 -0.81 -2.05
C ASP A 8 2.76 0.16 -2.21
N GLY A 9 1.95 -0.04 -3.26
CA GLY A 9 0.79 0.79 -3.59
C GLY A 9 1.10 2.07 -4.38
N VAL A 10 2.35 2.33 -4.77
CA VAL A 10 2.73 3.47 -5.63
C VAL A 10 2.83 3.00 -7.07
N CYS A 11 2.04 3.58 -7.97
CA CYS A 11 2.10 3.32 -9.41
C CYS A 11 3.37 3.91 -10.02
N LEU A 12 4.19 3.07 -10.64
CA LEU A 12 5.45 3.45 -11.29
C LEU A 12 5.45 2.99 -12.75
N THR A 13 6.02 3.81 -13.62
CA THR A 13 6.19 3.49 -15.05
C THR A 13 7.49 2.73 -15.27
N VAL A 14 7.40 1.55 -15.89
CA VAL A 14 8.56 0.73 -16.23
C VAL A 14 9.44 1.45 -17.27
N GLU A 15 10.70 1.71 -16.92
CA GLU A 15 11.72 2.18 -17.86
C GLU A 15 12.30 1.02 -18.67
N THR A 16 12.86 0.04 -17.96
CA THR A 16 13.45 -1.16 -18.56
C THR A 16 13.08 -2.40 -17.76
N HIS A 17 13.10 -3.57 -18.40
CA HIS A 17 12.89 -4.84 -17.72
C HIS A 17 13.56 -5.99 -18.45
N THR A 18 13.80 -7.06 -17.70
CA THR A 18 14.17 -8.40 -18.11
C THR A 18 13.21 -9.39 -17.45
N ASP A 19 13.42 -10.70 -17.61
CA ASP A 19 12.60 -11.73 -16.97
C ASP A 19 12.68 -11.72 -15.42
N GLN A 20 13.72 -11.10 -14.85
CA GLN A 20 13.98 -11.13 -13.40
C GLN A 20 14.08 -9.74 -12.75
N VAL A 21 14.28 -8.69 -13.54
CA VAL A 21 14.58 -7.35 -13.04
C VAL A 21 13.76 -6.32 -13.78
N VAL A 22 13.19 -5.37 -13.06
CA VAL A 22 12.48 -4.20 -13.59
C VAL A 22 13.08 -2.93 -13.01
N THR A 23 13.18 -1.87 -13.81
CA THR A 23 13.71 -0.58 -13.39
C THR A 23 12.66 0.52 -13.54
N PHE A 24 12.70 1.48 -12.63
CA PHE A 24 11.81 2.63 -12.57
C PHE A 24 12.63 3.89 -12.29
N ALA A 25 12.25 5.00 -12.93
CA ALA A 25 12.69 6.32 -12.53
C ALA A 25 11.66 6.95 -11.59
N LEU A 26 12.10 7.38 -10.40
CA LEU A 26 11.22 7.96 -9.39
C LEU A 26 11.32 9.49 -9.42
N GLY A 27 10.17 10.15 -9.60
CA GLY A 27 10.07 11.60 -9.58
C GLY A 27 10.17 12.20 -8.16
N PRO A 28 10.41 13.52 -8.06
CA PRO A 28 10.56 14.20 -6.77
C PRO A 28 9.28 14.17 -5.92
N GLU A 29 8.09 14.20 -6.54
CA GLU A 29 6.81 14.09 -5.82
C GLU A 29 6.65 12.72 -5.15
N THR A 30 6.91 11.64 -5.89
CA THR A 30 6.92 10.27 -5.36
C THR A 30 7.89 10.13 -4.20
N LEU A 31 9.13 10.61 -4.37
CA LEU A 31 10.15 10.56 -3.32
C LEU A 31 9.77 11.40 -2.09
N LYS A 32 9.15 12.56 -2.29
CA LYS A 32 8.68 13.43 -1.19
C LYS A 32 7.60 12.76 -0.35
N ILE A 33 6.64 12.10 -0.99
CA ILE A 33 5.52 11.44 -0.29
C ILE A 33 5.97 10.15 0.39
N THR A 34 6.72 9.30 -0.34
CA THR A 34 7.17 8.01 0.17
C THR A 34 8.34 8.14 1.15
N GLN A 35 9.14 9.20 1.03
CA GLN A 35 10.45 9.37 1.69
C GLN A 35 11.40 8.19 1.44
N TRP A 36 11.27 7.55 0.28
CA TRP A 36 12.20 6.52 -0.13
C TRP A 36 13.59 7.09 -0.39
N THR A 37 14.59 6.34 0.05
CA THR A 37 15.99 6.65 -0.17
C THR A 37 16.70 5.37 -0.56
N PRO A 38 17.86 5.45 -1.24
CA PRO A 38 18.65 4.25 -1.53
C PRO A 38 18.93 3.40 -0.28
N ALA A 39 19.18 4.06 0.87
CA ALA A 39 19.51 3.40 2.13
C ALA A 39 18.34 2.58 2.72
N ASN A 40 17.08 2.98 2.50
CA ASN A 40 15.92 2.24 3.04
C ASN A 40 15.27 1.28 2.04
N LEU A 41 15.58 1.41 0.75
CA LEU A 41 15.05 0.54 -0.31
C LEU A 41 15.99 -0.60 -0.68
N THR A 42 17.30 -0.39 -0.63
CA THR A 42 18.25 -1.42 -1.09
C THR A 42 18.13 -2.68 -0.24
N GLY A 43 17.78 -3.80 -0.86
CA GLY A 43 17.59 -5.11 -0.20
C GLY A 43 16.24 -5.29 0.49
N LYS A 44 15.34 -4.30 0.47
CA LYS A 44 14.00 -4.41 1.05
C LYS A 44 13.11 -5.27 0.15
N THR A 45 12.37 -6.21 0.75
CA THR A 45 11.23 -6.87 0.08
C THR A 45 10.04 -5.91 0.02
N VAL A 46 9.47 -5.76 -1.16
CA VAL A 46 8.37 -4.83 -1.44
C VAL A 46 7.19 -5.58 -2.03
N ASN A 47 5.97 -5.08 -1.77
CA ASN A 47 4.79 -5.62 -2.41
C ASN A 47 4.72 -5.14 -3.86
N LEU A 48 4.39 -6.04 -4.78
CA LEU A 48 4.21 -5.73 -6.20
C LEU A 48 2.80 -6.11 -6.64
N GLU A 49 2.11 -5.17 -7.29
CA GLU A 49 0.80 -5.40 -7.89
C GLU A 49 0.86 -5.13 -9.40
N ARG A 50 0.27 -6.05 -10.17
CA ARG A 50 0.16 -5.92 -11.63
C ARG A 50 -0.93 -4.90 -11.97
N PRO A 51 -0.78 -4.16 -13.09
CA PRO A 51 -1.84 -3.27 -13.53
C PRO A 51 -3.10 -4.08 -13.85
N LEU A 52 -4.25 -3.57 -13.40
CA LEU A 52 -5.55 -4.15 -13.74
C LEU A 52 -5.76 -4.06 -15.26
N ARG A 53 -6.17 -5.17 -15.88
CA ARG A 53 -6.63 -5.16 -17.27
C ARG A 53 -8.07 -4.69 -17.32
N LEU A 54 -8.45 -4.09 -18.45
CA LEU A 54 -9.84 -3.74 -18.72
C LEU A 54 -10.70 -5.02 -18.64
N ASN A 55 -11.73 -5.00 -17.79
CA ASN A 55 -12.63 -6.12 -17.44
C ASN A 55 -12.11 -7.16 -16.42
N ASP A 56 -10.99 -6.91 -15.74
CA ASP A 56 -10.60 -7.74 -14.61
C ASP A 56 -11.61 -7.61 -13.45
N ARG A 57 -11.84 -8.70 -12.72
CA ARG A 57 -12.73 -8.70 -11.56
C ARG A 57 -12.08 -7.95 -10.40
N VAL A 58 -12.71 -6.87 -9.97
CA VAL A 58 -12.28 -6.09 -8.80
C VAL A 58 -12.95 -6.67 -7.56
N HIS A 59 -12.15 -7.23 -6.65
CA HIS A 59 -12.59 -7.55 -5.30
C HIS A 59 -12.11 -6.44 -4.35
N GLY A 60 -13.03 -5.80 -3.63
CA GLY A 60 -12.73 -4.66 -2.75
C GLY A 60 -13.05 -3.32 -3.40
N HIS A 61 -12.05 -2.46 -3.58
CA HIS A 61 -12.19 -1.12 -4.15
C HIS A 61 -11.10 -0.83 -5.18
N LEU A 62 -11.32 0.20 -6.00
CA LEU A 62 -10.34 0.65 -6.98
C LEU A 62 -9.19 1.38 -6.28
N VAL A 63 -7.96 0.89 -6.49
CA VAL A 63 -6.73 1.55 -6.05
C VAL A 63 -6.08 2.17 -7.28
N THR A 64 -5.83 3.48 -7.22
CA THR A 64 -5.25 4.25 -8.35
C THR A 64 -3.73 4.13 -8.41
N GLY A 65 -3.12 3.67 -7.33
CA GLY A 65 -1.67 3.70 -7.13
C GLY A 65 -1.11 5.11 -6.89
N HIS A 66 -1.97 6.12 -6.68
CA HIS A 66 -1.56 7.45 -6.23
C HIS A 66 -1.61 7.47 -4.70
N VAL A 67 -0.43 7.50 -4.06
CA VAL A 67 -0.34 7.54 -2.61
C VAL A 67 -0.47 8.98 -2.13
N ASP A 68 -1.49 9.28 -1.33
CA ASP A 68 -1.74 10.63 -0.80
C ASP A 68 -0.85 10.99 0.41
N GLY A 69 -0.30 9.99 1.09
CA GLY A 69 0.51 10.19 2.27
C GLY A 69 0.85 8.91 3.02
N ARG A 70 1.55 9.09 4.15
CA ARG A 70 1.99 7.99 5.01
C ARG A 70 1.35 8.08 6.38
N ALA A 71 0.93 6.94 6.91
CA ALA A 71 0.45 6.79 8.26
C ALA A 71 1.53 6.16 9.14
N ARG A 72 1.59 6.57 10.41
CA ARG A 72 2.49 5.93 11.38
C ARG A 72 1.82 4.69 11.95
N LEU A 73 2.49 3.54 11.87
CA LEU A 73 2.08 2.34 12.59
C LEU A 73 2.30 2.53 14.09
N LEU A 74 1.23 2.44 14.87
CA LEU A 74 1.25 2.64 16.32
C LEU A 74 1.36 1.31 17.07
N GLU A 75 0.66 0.28 16.60
CA GLU A 75 0.55 -1.00 17.30
C GLU A 75 0.24 -2.14 16.34
N THR A 76 0.82 -3.31 16.60
CA THR A 76 0.42 -4.59 16.01
C THR A 76 0.29 -5.62 17.10
N ARG A 77 -0.82 -6.36 17.13
CA ARG A 77 -1.00 -7.49 18.06
C ARG A 77 -1.79 -8.61 17.41
N PRO A 78 -1.55 -9.88 17.77
CA PRO A 78 -2.44 -10.97 17.37
C PRO A 78 -3.87 -10.69 17.84
N GLN A 79 -4.85 -10.99 16.98
CA GLN A 79 -6.26 -10.87 17.36
C GLN A 79 -6.65 -11.95 18.38
N LEU A 80 -6.04 -13.14 18.27
CA LEU A 80 -6.20 -14.27 19.19
C LEU A 80 -4.82 -14.83 19.54
N PRO A 81 -4.62 -15.46 20.73
CA PRO A 81 -3.33 -15.97 21.19
C PRO A 81 -2.65 -16.98 20.25
N GLN A 82 -3.43 -17.67 19.41
CA GLN A 82 -2.98 -18.70 18.47
C GLN A 82 -3.44 -18.42 17.03
N GLY A 83 -3.91 -17.20 16.74
CA GLY A 83 -4.47 -16.86 15.43
C GLY A 83 -3.43 -16.28 14.47
N GLU A 84 -3.65 -16.49 13.18
CA GLU A 84 -2.83 -15.92 12.09
C GLU A 84 -3.22 -14.47 11.74
N THR A 85 -4.29 -13.95 12.35
CA THR A 85 -4.81 -12.60 12.10
C THR A 85 -4.14 -11.58 13.01
N LEU A 86 -3.59 -10.51 12.41
CA LEU A 86 -3.02 -9.37 13.11
C LEU A 86 -4.00 -8.19 13.16
N PHE A 87 -4.18 -7.64 14.35
CA PHE A 87 -4.74 -6.30 14.53
C PHE A 87 -3.64 -5.27 14.31
N MET A 88 -3.96 -4.23 13.55
CA MET A 88 -3.07 -3.12 13.24
C MET A 88 -3.73 -1.79 13.58
N LYS A 89 -3.02 -0.93 14.31
CA LYS A 89 -3.45 0.44 14.62
C LYS A 89 -2.48 1.43 14.00
N ILE A 90 -3.02 2.38 13.23
CA ILE A 90 -2.25 3.44 12.58
C ILE A 90 -2.75 4.82 13.01
N GLU A 91 -1.85 5.80 12.97
CA GLU A 91 -2.16 7.21 13.08
C GLU A 91 -2.43 7.79 11.69
N ILE A 92 -3.67 8.27 11.47
CA ILE A 92 -4.04 8.94 10.23
C ILE A 92 -3.44 10.35 10.24
N PRO A 93 -2.59 10.71 9.26
CA PRO A 93 -1.97 12.02 9.21
C PRO A 93 -3.05 13.10 9.03
N PRO A 94 -2.89 14.31 9.62
CA PRO A 94 -3.93 15.34 9.61
C PRO A 94 -4.57 15.63 8.24
N PRO A 95 -3.81 15.68 7.11
CA PRO A 95 -4.38 15.93 5.79
C PRO A 95 -5.36 14.84 5.30
N LEU A 96 -5.24 13.59 5.79
CA LEU A 96 -6.05 12.45 5.32
C LEU A 96 -7.22 12.10 6.26
N ARG A 97 -7.37 12.80 7.38
CA ARG A 97 -8.46 12.53 8.34
C ARG A 97 -9.87 12.67 7.76
N PRO A 98 -10.17 13.66 6.89
CA PRO A 98 -11.52 13.82 6.33
C PRO A 98 -11.96 12.64 5.44
N SER A 99 -11.03 12.02 4.71
CA SER A 99 -11.30 10.90 3.81
C SER A 99 -11.36 9.55 4.55
N CYS A 100 -10.60 9.40 5.63
CA CYS A 100 -10.62 8.21 6.49
C CYS A 100 -11.75 8.26 7.55
N GLY A 101 -12.96 8.63 7.13
CA GLY A 101 -14.13 8.78 8.02
C GLY A 101 -14.51 7.50 8.79
N ARG A 102 -15.27 7.66 9.89
CA ARG A 102 -15.74 6.57 10.76
C ARG A 102 -16.68 5.60 10.03
N ARG A 103 -16.13 4.60 9.35
CA ARG A 103 -16.79 3.30 9.15
C ARG A 103 -15.81 2.21 9.57
N GLY A 104 -15.53 2.17 10.88
CA GLY A 104 -14.98 0.98 11.48
C GLY A 104 -16.06 -0.11 11.45
N VAL A 105 -15.71 -1.27 10.89
CA VAL A 105 -16.49 -2.50 11.05
C VAL A 105 -16.80 -2.65 12.54
N SER A 106 -18.08 -2.59 12.91
CA SER A 106 -18.51 -2.92 14.25
C SER A 106 -18.01 -4.33 14.56
N PRO A 107 -17.34 -4.59 15.70
CA PRO A 107 -17.23 -5.96 16.15
C PRO A 107 -18.68 -6.42 16.35
N SER A 108 -19.15 -7.31 15.48
CA SER A 108 -20.33 -8.11 15.77
C SER A 108 -20.00 -8.89 17.03
N THR A 109 -20.38 -8.36 18.19
CA THR A 109 -20.67 -9.18 19.35
C THR A 109 -21.83 -10.07 18.97
N GLU A 110 -21.53 -11.25 18.43
CA GLU A 110 -22.35 -12.43 18.67
C GLU A 110 -22.25 -12.71 20.17
N SER A 111 -23.23 -12.20 20.91
CA SER A 111 -23.62 -12.73 22.20
C SER A 111 -24.54 -13.92 21.94
N ALA A 112 -24.04 -15.11 22.28
CA ALA A 112 -24.86 -16.23 22.70
C ALA A 112 -25.58 -15.91 24.03
#